data_AF-A0A401FJN2-F1
#
_entry.id   AF-A0A401FJN2-F1
#
_cell.length_a   1.000
_cell.length_b   1.000
_cell.length_c   1.000
_cell.angle_alpha   90.00
_cell.angle_beta   90.00
_cell.angle_gamma   90.00
#
_symmetry.space_group_name_H-M   'P 1'
#
loop_
_entity.id
_entity.type
_entity.pdbx_description
1 polymer ?
#
loop_
_entity_poly.entity_id
_entity_poly.type
_entity_poly.pdbx_seq_one_letter_code
_entity_poly.pdbx_strand_id
1 'polypeptide(L)'
;MSKYDNYGKRILKNIGIFTSRIFGENSYAKYQIFDERVSQSSVAIGIQKLVNGIPLADFKLSKSAQLGYVAALADLQEVGFSRVYFVSLWATGQNDDVVINRAAGQEFANYIQEVDDKDRFIIGYQTALIHFMNGITGDKGIVNQIITEIHEHGGSEFVENWFADTNTKLGELDPLAELTGSNLNLKQVQDTVASLFTELAANKLNINQFANGNIAIKREHVNDFLTEVALTASELSQFKYQDVFTTINQFVDQQLVPMLNLLSTGLMQWYSTHILNENNMNLLGLPHTSSQQIRDYIEFPNSIDEFFEKMAIFNLSRYSQSRSGGRDNYQLKYSVELINNESLIDKYGDQVKIKYGVFDLIYQELVEVLTDQSLIPMAQYKKRQFNEIRLGIYDGTEANKDQIIEVSFTIRSERVMKKLINDAIVLADIGRKDRLALTNARSLSSFVRNLNDDKWAEFNYDVEKINRPTRKVLYWIYQSTFIGELDADEVTEAI
;
A
#
# COMPACT_ATOMS: atom_id res chain seq x y z
N MET A 1 -58.34 -4.64 -35.14
CA MET A 1 -57.04 -4.62 -34.41
C MET A 1 -56.76 -6.01 -33.89
N SER A 2 -55.90 -6.78 -34.59
CA SER A 2 -55.73 -8.22 -34.34
C SER A 2 -54.74 -8.45 -33.19
N LYS A 3 -54.87 -9.58 -32.49
CA LYS A 3 -53.96 -10.02 -31.41
C LYS A 3 -52.47 -10.04 -31.81
N TYR A 4 -52.15 -9.98 -33.10
CA TYR A 4 -50.79 -9.94 -33.63
C TYR A 4 -50.13 -8.55 -33.52
N ASP A 5 -50.90 -7.46 -33.49
CA ASP A 5 -50.37 -6.09 -33.34
C ASP A 5 -49.76 -5.85 -31.95
N ASN A 6 -50.33 -6.47 -30.92
CA ASN A 6 -49.82 -6.38 -29.56
C ASN A 6 -48.56 -7.21 -29.34
N TYR A 7 -48.36 -8.29 -30.11
CA TYR A 7 -47.16 -9.12 -30.00
C TYR A 7 -45.96 -8.44 -30.66
N GLY A 8 -46.16 -7.85 -31.85
CA GLY A 8 -45.14 -7.04 -32.53
C GLY A 8 -44.71 -5.82 -31.70
N LYS A 9 -45.66 -5.08 -31.10
CA LYS A 9 -45.34 -3.96 -30.19
C LYS A 9 -44.59 -4.40 -28.94
N ARG A 10 -44.86 -5.60 -28.41
CA ARG A 10 -44.19 -6.13 -27.21
C ARG A 10 -42.78 -6.61 -27.52
N ILE A 11 -42.56 -7.21 -28.69
CA ILE A 11 -41.23 -7.56 -29.20
C ILE A 11 -40.42 -6.28 -29.46
N LEU A 12 -40.98 -5.28 -30.15
CA LEU A 12 -40.31 -4.01 -30.39
C LEU A 12 -40.05 -3.20 -29.11
N LYS A 13 -40.94 -3.28 -28.11
CA LYS A 13 -40.71 -2.69 -26.78
C LYS A 13 -39.62 -3.44 -26.02
N ASN A 14 -39.60 -4.78 -26.08
CA ASN A 14 -38.57 -5.58 -25.43
C ASN A 14 -37.22 -5.42 -26.13
N ILE A 15 -37.17 -5.34 -27.47
CA ILE A 15 -35.99 -4.94 -28.21
C ILE A 15 -35.62 -3.51 -27.83
N GLY A 16 -36.56 -2.56 -27.78
CA GLY A 16 -36.29 -1.20 -27.30
C GLY A 16 -35.72 -1.12 -25.88
N ILE A 17 -36.14 -1.99 -24.96
CA ILE A 17 -35.62 -2.11 -23.59
C ILE A 17 -34.27 -2.85 -23.56
N PHE A 18 -34.09 -3.87 -24.39
CA PHE A 18 -32.85 -4.63 -24.51
C PHE A 18 -31.76 -3.78 -25.19
N THR A 19 -32.14 -3.05 -26.23
CA THR A 19 -31.35 -2.03 -26.92
C THR A 19 -31.15 -0.83 -26.02
N SER A 20 -32.09 -0.37 -25.17
CA SER A 20 -31.78 0.71 -24.21
C SER A 20 -30.88 0.26 -23.06
N ARG A 21 -30.87 -1.03 -22.71
CA ARG A 21 -29.91 -1.60 -21.76
C ARG A 21 -28.52 -1.77 -22.39
N ILE A 22 -28.44 -2.32 -23.60
CA ILE A 22 -27.18 -2.54 -24.35
C ILE A 22 -26.61 -1.26 -24.97
N PHE A 23 -27.45 -0.29 -25.35
CA PHE A 23 -27.02 1.00 -25.90
C PHE A 23 -27.10 2.14 -24.87
N GLY A 24 -27.71 1.93 -23.70
CA GLY A 24 -27.42 2.73 -22.51
C GLY A 24 -25.98 2.52 -22.02
N GLU A 25 -25.41 1.34 -22.31
CA GLU A 25 -23.99 1.00 -22.16
C GLU A 25 -23.09 1.62 -23.25
N ASN A 26 -23.62 2.25 -24.31
CA ASN A 26 -22.77 2.89 -25.33
C ASN A 26 -22.18 4.24 -24.90
N SER A 27 -22.63 4.76 -23.76
CA SER A 27 -21.87 5.76 -23.01
C SER A 27 -20.59 5.14 -22.45
N TYR A 28 -20.67 3.93 -21.88
CA TYR A 28 -19.56 3.19 -21.28
C TYR A 28 -18.45 2.85 -22.29
N ALA A 29 -18.80 2.45 -23.52
CA ALA A 29 -17.81 2.09 -24.55
C ALA A 29 -17.06 3.29 -25.16
N LYS A 30 -17.65 4.50 -25.15
CA LYS A 30 -16.93 5.74 -25.51
C LYS A 30 -16.08 6.27 -24.35
N TYR A 31 -16.49 6.03 -23.10
CA TYR A 31 -15.70 6.37 -21.91
C TYR A 31 -14.51 5.43 -21.69
N GLN A 32 -14.56 4.17 -22.14
CA GLN A 32 -13.41 3.24 -22.14
C GLN A 32 -12.21 3.69 -23.01
N ILE A 33 -12.42 4.59 -23.99
CA ILE A 33 -11.31 5.20 -24.76
C ILE A 33 -10.67 6.37 -23.98
N PHE A 34 -11.41 7.03 -23.10
CA PHE A 34 -10.90 8.10 -22.24
C PHE A 34 -10.35 7.60 -20.88
N ASP A 35 -10.80 6.45 -20.39
CA ASP A 35 -10.29 5.78 -19.18
C ASP A 35 -8.77 5.55 -19.23
N GLU A 36 -8.21 5.34 -20.43
CA GLU A 36 -6.77 5.19 -20.63
C GLU A 36 -5.96 6.46 -20.39
N ARG A 37 -6.52 7.64 -20.66
CA ARG A 37 -5.78 8.89 -20.38
C ARG A 37 -5.67 9.15 -18.89
N VAL A 38 -6.66 8.71 -18.11
CA VAL A 38 -6.65 8.87 -16.66
C VAL A 38 -5.84 7.74 -15.97
N SER A 39 -5.73 6.55 -16.57
CA SER A 39 -4.81 5.49 -16.10
C SER A 39 -3.34 5.74 -16.47
N GLN A 40 -3.07 6.43 -17.58
CA GLN A 40 -1.71 6.82 -17.99
C GLN A 40 -1.28 8.21 -17.49
N SER A 41 -2.22 9.04 -17.03
CA SER A 41 -1.86 10.26 -16.30
C SER A 41 -1.26 9.88 -14.95
N SER A 42 -0.09 10.44 -14.63
CA SER A 42 0.56 10.29 -13.32
C SER A 42 -0.47 10.43 -12.20
N VAL A 43 -0.69 9.34 -11.45
CA VAL A 43 -1.57 9.34 -10.29
C VAL A 43 -1.07 10.44 -9.35
N ALA A 44 -1.94 11.39 -9.03
CA ALA A 44 -1.60 12.45 -8.10
C ALA A 44 -1.54 11.87 -6.69
N ILE A 45 -0.33 11.71 -6.17
CA ILE A 45 -0.10 11.16 -4.83
C ILE A 45 -0.13 12.28 -3.77
N GLY A 46 0.10 13.55 -4.13
CA GLY A 46 0.15 14.66 -3.16
C GLY A 46 -1.21 15.23 -2.72
N ILE A 47 -1.22 15.90 -1.55
CA ILE A 47 -2.35 16.75 -1.13
C ILE A 47 -2.47 17.92 -2.11
N GLN A 48 -3.54 17.91 -2.89
CA GLN A 48 -3.81 18.95 -3.88
C GLN A 48 -4.69 20.05 -3.30
N LYS A 49 -4.51 21.26 -3.84
CA LYS A 49 -5.38 22.39 -3.50
C LYS A 49 -6.78 22.14 -4.08
N LEU A 50 -7.77 22.06 -3.19
CA LEU A 50 -9.18 21.94 -3.57
C LEU A 50 -9.68 23.25 -4.20
N VAL A 51 -10.62 23.14 -5.15
CA VAL A 51 -11.31 24.33 -5.67
C VAL A 51 -12.28 24.89 -4.63
N ASN A 52 -12.64 26.17 -4.79
CA ASN A 52 -13.69 26.76 -3.99
C ASN A 52 -15.05 26.25 -4.49
N GLY A 53 -15.83 25.64 -3.61
CA GLY A 53 -17.22 25.27 -3.91
C GLY A 53 -18.13 26.50 -4.04
N ILE A 54 -19.43 26.26 -4.17
CA ILE A 54 -20.42 27.36 -4.19
C ILE A 54 -20.37 28.14 -2.87
N PRO A 55 -20.33 29.48 -2.89
CA PRO A 55 -20.44 30.27 -1.68
C PRO A 55 -21.77 29.99 -0.97
N LEU A 56 -21.76 30.00 0.37
CA LEU A 56 -22.96 29.71 1.17
C LEU A 56 -24.15 30.63 0.81
N ALA A 57 -23.88 31.90 0.49
CA ALA A 57 -24.93 32.84 0.07
C ALA A 57 -25.65 32.39 -1.21
N ASP A 58 -24.89 31.93 -2.21
CA ASP A 58 -25.42 31.43 -3.47
C ASP A 58 -26.08 30.06 -3.30
N PHE A 59 -25.55 29.22 -2.41
CA PHE A 59 -26.14 27.93 -2.06
C PHE A 59 -27.56 28.07 -1.53
N LYS A 60 -27.78 29.01 -0.60
CA LYS A 60 -29.11 29.28 -0.02
C LYS A 60 -30.14 29.73 -1.05
N LEU A 61 -29.70 30.36 -2.13
CA LEU A 61 -30.57 30.90 -3.17
C LEU A 61 -30.88 29.90 -4.30
N SER A 62 -30.14 28.79 -4.39
CA SER A 62 -30.28 27.82 -5.47
C SER A 62 -30.81 26.47 -4.97
N LYS A 63 -32.08 26.20 -5.28
CA LYS A 63 -32.70 24.89 -5.02
C LYS A 63 -31.94 23.75 -5.71
N SER A 64 -31.50 23.96 -6.95
CA SER A 64 -30.73 22.95 -7.70
C SER A 64 -29.41 22.63 -7.02
N ALA A 65 -28.69 23.64 -6.52
CA ALA A 65 -27.44 23.41 -5.79
C ALA A 65 -27.67 22.64 -4.49
N GLN A 66 -28.76 22.94 -3.77
CA GLN A 66 -29.13 22.21 -2.55
C GLN A 66 -29.47 20.74 -2.85
N LEU A 67 -30.23 20.47 -3.93
CA LEU A 67 -30.51 19.10 -4.37
C LEU A 67 -29.23 18.35 -4.75
N GLY A 68 -28.31 19.00 -5.47
CA GLY A 68 -27.01 18.43 -5.82
C GLY A 68 -26.18 18.08 -4.60
N TYR A 69 -26.15 18.97 -3.60
CA TYR A 69 -25.42 18.74 -2.36
C TYR A 69 -25.98 17.56 -1.57
N VAL A 70 -27.31 17.46 -1.40
CA VAL A 70 -27.94 16.33 -0.69
C VAL A 70 -27.77 15.01 -1.46
N ALA A 71 -27.88 15.02 -2.78
CA ALA A 71 -27.62 13.86 -3.62
C ALA A 71 -26.18 13.33 -3.46
N ALA A 72 -25.20 14.24 -3.38
CA ALA A 72 -23.82 13.86 -3.11
C ALA A 72 -23.63 13.24 -1.73
N LEU A 73 -24.27 13.77 -0.68
CA LEU A 73 -24.20 13.19 0.67
C LEU A 73 -24.83 11.78 0.73
N ALA A 74 -25.89 11.55 -0.03
CA ALA A 74 -26.45 10.22 -0.18
C ALA A 74 -25.45 9.27 -0.86
N ASP A 75 -24.89 9.69 -2.00
CA ASP A 75 -23.93 8.88 -2.76
C ASP A 75 -22.61 8.63 -2.01
N LEU A 76 -22.14 9.57 -1.19
CA LEU A 76 -20.86 9.47 -0.47
C LEU A 76 -20.88 8.42 0.66
N GLN A 77 -22.05 8.01 1.15
CA GLN A 77 -22.16 6.98 2.19
C GLN A 77 -21.70 5.59 1.73
N GLU A 78 -21.70 5.35 0.42
CA GLU A 78 -21.27 4.08 -0.18
C GLU A 78 -19.92 4.21 -0.91
N VAL A 79 -19.15 5.28 -0.63
CA VAL A 79 -17.90 5.53 -1.34
C VAL A 79 -16.81 4.53 -0.92
N GLY A 80 -16.20 3.86 -1.91
CA GLY A 80 -15.01 3.03 -1.75
C GLY A 80 -13.77 3.67 -2.39
N PHE A 81 -12.59 3.08 -2.17
CA PHE A 81 -11.31 3.62 -2.67
C PHE A 81 -11.28 3.87 -4.18
N SER A 82 -11.88 2.97 -4.98
CA SER A 82 -11.98 3.12 -6.44
C SER A 82 -12.67 4.41 -6.86
N ARG A 83 -13.59 4.93 -6.04
CA ARG A 83 -14.32 6.17 -6.30
C ARG A 83 -13.68 7.40 -5.66
N VAL A 84 -13.04 7.26 -4.49
CA VAL A 84 -12.42 8.38 -3.78
C VAL A 84 -11.36 9.09 -4.62
N TYR A 85 -10.58 8.37 -5.43
CA TYR A 85 -9.63 8.99 -6.34
C TYR A 85 -10.30 9.96 -7.31
N PHE A 86 -11.39 9.56 -7.98
CA PHE A 86 -12.11 10.44 -8.90
C PHE A 86 -12.84 11.57 -8.17
N VAL A 87 -13.36 11.31 -6.96
CA VAL A 87 -13.90 12.36 -6.08
C VAL A 87 -12.84 13.43 -5.79
N SER A 88 -11.58 13.02 -5.55
CA SER A 88 -10.47 13.95 -5.33
C SER A 88 -10.12 14.77 -6.59
N LEU A 89 -10.12 14.15 -7.77
CA LEU A 89 -9.89 14.85 -9.04
C LEU A 89 -11.01 15.88 -9.29
N TRP A 90 -12.25 15.51 -9.02
CA TRP A 90 -13.37 16.45 -9.17
C TRP A 90 -13.30 17.60 -8.16
N ALA A 91 -12.97 17.30 -6.91
CA ALA A 91 -12.82 18.32 -5.86
C ALA A 91 -11.63 19.28 -6.09
N THR A 92 -10.67 18.90 -6.95
CA THR A 92 -9.55 19.75 -7.38
C THR A 92 -9.80 20.48 -8.69
N GLY A 93 -11.01 20.33 -9.26
CA GLY A 93 -11.48 21.09 -10.42
C GLY A 93 -11.37 20.35 -11.76
N GLN A 94 -11.02 19.07 -11.78
CA GLN A 94 -11.09 18.26 -12.99
C GLN A 94 -12.54 17.86 -13.25
N ASN A 95 -13.15 18.47 -14.27
CA ASN A 95 -14.58 18.33 -14.58
C ASN A 95 -14.81 17.59 -15.90
N ASP A 96 -13.89 16.74 -16.33
CA ASP A 96 -14.13 15.92 -17.52
C ASP A 96 -15.20 14.85 -17.24
N ASP A 97 -15.87 14.40 -18.31
CA ASP A 97 -16.97 13.45 -18.19
C ASP A 97 -16.55 12.13 -17.52
N VAL A 98 -15.29 11.71 -17.66
CA VAL A 98 -14.80 10.47 -17.03
C VAL A 98 -14.70 10.64 -15.52
N VAL A 99 -14.08 11.73 -15.07
CA VAL A 99 -13.97 12.07 -13.65
C VAL A 99 -15.35 12.19 -13.04
N ILE A 100 -16.27 12.93 -13.67
CA ILE A 100 -17.64 13.08 -13.15
C ILE A 100 -18.37 11.73 -13.11
N ASN A 101 -18.34 10.94 -14.19
CA ASN A 101 -19.06 9.67 -14.24
C ASN A 101 -18.53 8.63 -13.24
N ARG A 102 -17.22 8.65 -12.94
CA ARG A 102 -16.62 7.72 -11.95
C ARG A 102 -16.72 8.25 -10.51
N ALA A 103 -16.77 9.57 -10.33
CA ALA A 103 -16.91 10.21 -9.02
C ALA A 103 -18.36 10.34 -8.56
N ALA A 104 -19.32 10.41 -9.48
CA ALA A 104 -20.74 10.47 -9.18
C ALA A 104 -21.32 9.10 -8.81
N GLY A 105 -22.41 9.10 -8.03
CA GLY A 105 -23.13 7.88 -7.66
C GLY A 105 -24.51 7.80 -8.33
N GLN A 106 -25.34 6.89 -7.82
CA GLN A 106 -26.66 6.63 -8.39
C GLN A 106 -27.59 7.84 -8.24
N GLU A 107 -27.50 8.57 -7.13
CA GLU A 107 -28.38 9.72 -6.89
C GLU A 107 -28.05 10.89 -7.81
N PHE A 108 -26.78 11.12 -8.12
CA PHE A 108 -26.41 12.06 -9.18
C PHE A 108 -27.14 11.75 -10.49
N ALA A 109 -27.08 10.50 -10.95
CA ALA A 109 -27.68 10.08 -12.22
C ALA A 109 -29.21 10.18 -12.21
N ASN A 110 -29.84 9.87 -11.07
CA ASN A 110 -31.28 9.97 -10.90
C ASN A 110 -31.75 11.43 -11.00
N TYR A 111 -31.13 12.32 -10.24
CA TYR A 111 -31.67 13.66 -10.05
C TYR A 111 -31.19 14.69 -11.06
N ILE A 112 -30.02 14.54 -11.68
CA ILE A 112 -29.52 15.53 -12.64
C ILE A 112 -30.47 15.78 -13.82
N GLN A 113 -31.30 14.80 -14.18
CA GLN A 113 -32.28 14.95 -15.26
C GLN A 113 -33.60 15.59 -14.80
N GLU A 114 -33.84 15.66 -13.50
CA GLU A 114 -35.08 16.17 -12.91
C GLU A 114 -35.00 17.65 -12.51
N VAL A 115 -33.79 18.24 -12.54
CA VAL A 115 -33.55 19.63 -12.13
C VAL A 115 -33.51 20.58 -13.31
N ASP A 116 -34.11 21.77 -13.13
CA ASP A 116 -34.15 22.82 -14.14
C ASP A 116 -32.77 23.41 -14.47
N ASP A 117 -31.95 23.62 -13.43
CA ASP A 117 -30.59 24.17 -13.54
C ASP A 117 -29.55 23.09 -13.21
N LYS A 118 -29.06 22.42 -14.26
CA LYS A 118 -28.08 21.33 -14.17
C LYS A 118 -26.70 21.83 -13.72
N ASP A 119 -26.29 23.01 -14.17
CA ASP A 119 -24.98 23.56 -13.83
C ASP A 119 -24.90 23.86 -12.33
N ARG A 120 -25.97 24.46 -11.77
CA ARG A 120 -26.06 24.67 -10.32
C ARG A 120 -26.14 23.36 -9.53
N PHE A 121 -26.84 22.35 -10.05
CA PHE A 121 -26.85 21.02 -9.43
C PHE A 121 -25.45 20.41 -9.37
N ILE A 122 -24.70 20.42 -10.48
CA ILE A 122 -23.33 19.91 -10.57
C ILE A 122 -22.41 20.64 -9.59
N ILE A 123 -22.48 21.97 -9.52
CA ILE A 123 -21.65 22.76 -8.58
C ILE A 123 -22.03 22.45 -7.12
N GLY A 124 -23.32 22.29 -6.82
CA GLY A 124 -23.79 21.89 -5.49
C GLY A 124 -23.27 20.51 -5.08
N TYR A 125 -23.31 19.55 -6.00
CA TYR A 125 -22.76 18.21 -5.83
C TYR A 125 -21.26 18.25 -5.57
N GLN A 126 -20.51 18.95 -6.43
CA GLN A 126 -19.06 19.15 -6.28
C GLN A 126 -18.70 19.80 -4.94
N THR A 127 -19.55 20.69 -4.41
CA THR A 127 -19.32 21.34 -3.11
C THR A 127 -19.35 20.34 -1.95
N ALA A 128 -20.26 19.38 -1.97
CA ALA A 128 -20.27 18.29 -0.98
C ALA A 128 -19.01 17.41 -1.09
N LEU A 129 -18.57 17.11 -2.32
CA LEU A 129 -17.32 16.38 -2.55
C LEU A 129 -16.11 17.14 -1.99
N ILE A 130 -16.06 18.47 -2.18
CA ILE A 130 -15.00 19.33 -1.62
C ILE A 130 -15.03 19.30 -0.10
N HIS A 131 -16.20 19.39 0.53
CA HIS A 131 -16.32 19.31 1.99
C HIS A 131 -15.85 17.95 2.52
N PHE A 132 -16.24 16.86 1.86
CA PHE A 132 -15.78 15.51 2.17
C PHE A 132 -14.26 15.38 2.03
N MET A 133 -13.70 15.77 0.88
CA MET A 133 -12.26 15.70 0.63
C MET A 133 -11.46 16.63 1.55
N ASN A 134 -11.98 17.80 1.93
CA ASN A 134 -11.31 18.68 2.89
C ASN A 134 -11.16 18.02 4.27
N GLY A 135 -12.12 17.19 4.69
CA GLY A 135 -11.99 16.40 5.92
C GLY A 135 -11.01 15.22 5.78
N ILE A 136 -10.69 14.78 4.57
CA ILE A 136 -9.68 13.73 4.32
C ILE A 136 -8.28 14.34 4.18
N THR A 137 -8.13 15.35 3.31
CA THR A 137 -6.83 15.85 2.84
C THR A 137 -6.52 17.28 3.27
N GLY A 138 -7.46 18.00 3.89
CA GLY A 138 -7.21 19.36 4.38
C GLY A 138 -6.17 19.37 5.51
N ASP A 139 -5.72 20.56 5.91
CA ASP A 139 -4.65 20.73 6.92
C ASP A 139 -4.93 19.99 8.23
N LYS A 140 -6.20 19.86 8.62
CA LYS A 140 -6.66 19.11 9.80
C LYS A 140 -7.39 17.81 9.44
N GLY A 141 -7.26 17.36 8.20
CA GLY A 141 -7.89 16.17 7.67
C GLY A 141 -7.23 14.89 8.17
N ILE A 142 -7.89 13.76 7.92
CA ILE A 142 -7.48 12.43 8.39
C ILE A 142 -6.07 12.04 7.92
N VAL A 143 -5.71 12.31 6.66
CA VAL A 143 -4.39 11.94 6.12
C VAL A 143 -3.28 12.65 6.90
N ASN A 144 -3.40 13.95 7.13
CA ASN A 144 -2.40 14.71 7.88
C ASN A 144 -2.31 14.27 9.34
N GLN A 145 -3.44 13.90 9.96
CA GLN A 145 -3.44 13.34 11.31
C GLN A 145 -2.66 12.03 11.37
N ILE A 146 -2.91 11.10 10.43
CA ILE A 146 -2.21 9.82 10.37
C ILE A 146 -0.70 10.02 10.13
N ILE A 147 -0.32 10.88 9.18
CA ILE A 147 1.09 11.18 8.92
C ILE A 147 1.75 11.77 10.16
N THR A 148 1.06 12.67 10.86
CA THR A 148 1.55 13.23 12.13
C THR A 148 1.75 12.13 13.18
N GLU A 149 0.79 11.20 13.34
CA GLU A 149 0.92 10.08 14.28
C GLU A 149 2.08 9.13 13.95
N ILE A 150 2.39 8.92 12.66
CA ILE A 150 3.53 8.09 12.21
C ILE A 150 4.87 8.71 12.65
N HIS A 151 4.95 10.04 12.71
CA HIS A 151 6.17 10.79 13.05
C HIS A 151 6.26 11.20 14.53
N GLU A 152 5.12 11.43 15.18
CA GLU A 152 5.04 11.71 16.61
C GLU A 152 5.29 10.41 17.40
N HIS A 153 5.95 10.48 18.55
CA HIS A 153 6.40 9.38 19.43
C HIS A 153 7.82 8.84 19.20
N GLY A 154 8.59 9.41 18.26
CA GLY A 154 9.97 8.98 18.02
C GLY A 154 9.99 7.64 17.31
N GLY A 155 10.18 7.67 15.98
CA GLY A 155 9.91 6.55 15.08
C GLY A 155 10.46 5.18 15.50
N SER A 156 11.50 5.11 16.32
CA SER A 156 11.99 3.85 16.89
C SER A 156 10.96 3.13 17.76
N GLU A 157 10.26 3.83 18.66
CA GLU A 157 9.22 3.22 19.51
C GLU A 157 8.03 2.75 18.66
N PHE A 158 7.67 3.56 17.65
CA PHE A 158 6.65 3.20 16.68
C PHE A 158 7.00 1.89 15.95
N VAL A 159 8.20 1.76 15.38
CA VAL A 159 8.62 0.55 14.66
C VAL A 159 8.77 -0.66 15.58
N GLU A 160 9.23 -0.48 16.81
CA GLU A 160 9.33 -1.55 17.81
C GLU A 160 7.96 -2.13 18.16
N ASN A 161 6.99 -1.27 18.48
CA ASN A 161 5.63 -1.69 18.76
C ASN A 161 4.98 -2.34 17.54
N TRP A 162 5.27 -1.82 16.35
CA TRP A 162 4.74 -2.33 15.08
C TRP A 162 5.20 -3.76 14.83
N PHE A 163 6.50 -4.01 15.02
CA PHE A 163 7.08 -5.32 14.88
C PHE A 163 6.59 -6.28 15.95
N ALA A 164 6.58 -5.87 17.21
CA ALA A 164 6.13 -6.73 18.32
C ALA A 164 4.69 -7.21 18.11
N ASP A 165 3.78 -6.31 17.73
CA ASP A 165 2.39 -6.66 17.46
C ASP A 165 2.26 -7.59 16.23
N THR A 166 2.98 -7.30 15.16
CA THR A 166 2.93 -8.11 13.92
C THR A 166 3.51 -9.50 14.16
N ASN A 167 4.69 -9.58 14.77
CA ASN A 167 5.40 -10.83 15.02
C ASN A 167 4.65 -11.73 16.01
N THR A 168 3.99 -11.15 17.02
CA THR A 168 3.14 -11.91 17.96
C THR A 168 1.97 -12.61 17.25
N LYS A 169 1.42 -11.98 16.20
CA LYS A 169 0.28 -12.51 15.46
C LYS A 169 0.70 -13.45 14.35
N LEU A 170 1.65 -13.04 13.49
CA LEU A 170 2.00 -13.73 12.25
C LEU A 170 3.27 -14.60 12.34
N GLY A 171 4.15 -14.34 13.29
CA GLY A 171 5.45 -15.03 13.39
C GLY A 171 6.21 -14.98 12.06
N GLU A 172 6.72 -16.15 11.61
CA GLU A 172 7.52 -16.29 10.38
C GLU A 172 6.71 -16.71 9.15
N LEU A 173 5.39 -16.46 9.13
CA LEU A 173 4.56 -16.78 7.95
C LEU A 173 5.05 -16.01 6.72
N ASP A 174 5.22 -16.70 5.60
CA ASP A 174 5.60 -16.09 4.33
C ASP A 174 4.42 -15.25 3.78
N PRO A 175 4.57 -13.92 3.68
CA PRO A 175 3.50 -13.05 3.17
C PRO A 175 3.20 -13.24 1.68
N LEU A 176 4.12 -13.82 0.90
CA LEU A 176 3.92 -14.10 -0.52
C LEU A 176 3.31 -15.48 -0.77
N ALA A 177 3.19 -16.32 0.25
CA ALA A 177 2.59 -17.63 0.12
C ALA A 177 1.06 -17.55 0.27
N GLU A 178 0.32 -18.11 -0.69
CA GLU A 178 -1.08 -18.42 -0.45
C GLU A 178 -1.17 -19.42 0.71
N LEU A 179 -2.04 -19.11 1.66
CA LEU A 179 -2.41 -20.10 2.65
C LEU A 179 -3.03 -21.29 1.88
N THR A 180 -2.46 -22.48 2.04
CA THR A 180 -3.06 -23.74 1.53
C THR A 180 -3.07 -24.80 2.63
N GLY A 181 -4.12 -25.64 2.68
CA GLY A 181 -4.30 -26.63 3.76
C GLY A 181 -3.17 -27.66 3.87
N SER A 182 -2.30 -27.77 2.86
CA SER A 182 -1.16 -28.68 2.77
C SER A 182 0.16 -28.12 3.29
N ASN A 183 0.32 -26.79 3.39
CA ASN A 183 1.60 -26.14 3.74
C ASN A 183 1.67 -25.70 5.21
N LEU A 184 0.71 -26.13 6.03
CA LEU A 184 0.56 -25.64 7.40
C LEU A 184 0.98 -26.73 8.39
N ASN A 185 1.95 -26.42 9.25
CA ASN A 185 2.14 -27.17 10.48
C ASN A 185 0.89 -26.96 11.33
N LEU A 186 -0.03 -27.94 11.25
CA LEU A 186 -1.46 -27.74 11.43
C LEU A 186 -1.81 -27.03 12.73
N LYS A 187 -1.14 -27.28 13.84
CA LYS A 187 -1.60 -26.78 15.14
C LYS A 187 -1.27 -25.31 15.40
N GLN A 188 -0.02 -24.90 15.17
CA GLN A 188 0.44 -23.55 15.50
C GLN A 188 -0.02 -22.53 14.45
N VAL A 189 -0.05 -22.93 13.18
CA VAL A 189 -0.57 -22.06 12.12
C VAL A 189 -2.09 -22.00 12.14
N GLN A 190 -2.81 -23.06 12.54
CA GLN A 190 -4.28 -22.96 12.71
C GLN A 190 -4.67 -21.94 13.78
N ASP A 191 -3.95 -21.85 14.91
CA ASP A 191 -4.28 -20.88 15.97
C ASP A 191 -3.99 -19.43 15.51
N THR A 192 -2.84 -19.19 14.86
CA THR A 192 -2.48 -17.90 14.26
C THR A 192 -3.46 -17.49 13.16
N VAL A 193 -3.75 -18.41 12.24
CA VAL A 193 -4.64 -18.17 11.10
C VAL A 193 -6.09 -18.04 11.56
N ALA A 194 -6.54 -18.78 12.58
CA ALA A 194 -7.86 -18.60 13.21
C ALA A 194 -7.98 -17.28 13.98
N SER A 195 -6.91 -16.82 14.64
CA SER A 195 -6.86 -15.50 15.25
C SER A 195 -6.95 -14.40 14.19
N LEU A 196 -6.15 -14.52 13.13
CA LEU A 196 -6.18 -13.62 11.97
C LEU A 196 -7.55 -13.61 11.28
N PHE A 197 -8.20 -14.78 11.15
CA PHE A 197 -9.57 -14.90 10.63
C PHE A 197 -10.59 -14.22 11.53
N THR A 198 -10.50 -14.41 12.85
CA THR A 198 -11.44 -13.81 13.81
C THR A 198 -11.29 -12.29 13.82
N GLU A 199 -10.05 -11.81 13.76
CA GLU A 199 -9.74 -10.39 13.72
C GLU A 199 -10.14 -9.76 12.37
N LEU A 200 -9.82 -10.37 11.23
CA LEU A 200 -10.21 -9.85 9.91
C LEU A 200 -11.72 -9.92 9.67
N ALA A 201 -12.38 -11.03 10.04
CA ALA A 201 -13.82 -11.19 9.87
C ALA A 201 -14.64 -10.28 10.80
N ALA A 202 -14.07 -9.92 11.96
CA ALA A 202 -14.69 -8.95 12.86
C ALA A 202 -14.39 -7.49 12.46
N ASN A 203 -13.61 -7.23 11.41
CA ASN A 203 -12.99 -5.92 11.13
C ASN A 203 -12.17 -5.39 12.33
N LYS A 204 -11.66 -6.29 13.16
CA LYS A 204 -10.94 -6.05 14.42
C LYS A 204 -9.46 -6.43 14.34
N LEU A 205 -8.84 -6.49 13.16
CA LEU A 205 -7.38 -6.57 13.09
C LEU A 205 -6.78 -5.21 13.49
N ASN A 206 -7.08 -4.76 14.71
CA ASN A 206 -6.47 -3.63 15.37
C ASN A 206 -5.08 -4.09 15.76
N ILE A 207 -4.12 -3.84 14.88
CA ILE A 207 -2.74 -3.69 15.32
C ILE A 207 -2.69 -2.31 15.96
N ASN A 208 -2.26 -2.24 17.23
CA ASN A 208 -2.62 -1.19 18.20
C ASN A 208 -2.07 0.22 17.89
N GLN A 209 -1.57 0.47 16.68
CA GLN A 209 -0.89 1.70 16.29
C GLN A 209 -1.85 2.77 15.80
N PHE A 210 -2.83 2.40 14.98
CA PHE A 210 -3.87 3.30 14.46
C PHE A 210 -5.21 3.13 15.19
N ALA A 211 -5.31 2.09 16.02
CA ALA A 211 -6.52 1.69 16.73
C ALA A 211 -6.73 2.39 18.09
N ASN A 212 -5.64 2.87 18.69
CA ASN A 212 -5.67 3.55 20.00
C ASN A 212 -5.70 5.08 19.88
N GLY A 213 -5.44 5.63 18.69
CA GLY A 213 -5.89 6.96 18.30
C GLY A 213 -7.33 6.83 17.80
N ASN A 214 -8.26 7.63 18.33
CA ASN A 214 -9.55 7.80 17.66
C ASN A 214 -9.27 8.51 16.31
N ILE A 215 -8.89 7.76 15.26
CA ILE A 215 -8.80 8.29 13.90
C ILE A 215 -10.22 8.61 13.47
N ALA A 216 -10.65 9.80 13.86
CA ALA A 216 -11.96 10.33 13.60
C ALA A 216 -11.77 11.81 13.36
N ILE A 217 -12.41 12.31 12.30
CA ILE A 217 -12.37 13.74 12.03
C ILE A 217 -13.18 14.41 13.14
N LYS A 218 -12.70 15.53 13.68
CA LYS A 218 -13.46 16.32 14.64
C LYS A 218 -14.47 17.19 13.92
N ARG A 219 -15.65 17.40 14.51
CA ARG A 219 -16.78 18.10 13.86
C ARG A 219 -16.41 19.54 13.48
N GLU A 220 -15.59 20.21 14.28
CA GLU A 220 -15.08 21.56 14.01
C GLU A 220 -14.09 21.66 12.85
N HIS A 221 -13.62 20.53 12.30
CA HIS A 221 -12.73 20.49 11.13
C HIS A 221 -13.47 20.24 9.82
N VAL A 222 -14.79 20.03 9.87
CA VAL A 222 -15.61 19.67 8.72
C VAL A 222 -16.52 20.84 8.35
N ASN A 223 -16.44 21.28 7.10
CA ASN A 223 -17.42 22.20 6.54
C ASN A 223 -18.68 21.41 6.18
N ASP A 224 -19.84 21.94 6.51
CA ASP A 224 -21.11 21.33 6.12
C ASP A 224 -22.19 22.39 5.91
N PHE A 225 -22.90 22.30 4.79
CA PHE A 225 -24.06 23.15 4.48
C PHE A 225 -25.40 22.47 4.76
N LEU A 226 -25.41 21.25 5.30
CA LEU A 226 -26.64 20.50 5.49
C LEU A 226 -27.68 21.23 6.37
N THR A 227 -27.23 21.97 7.39
CA THR A 227 -28.12 22.79 8.24
C THR A 227 -28.73 23.99 7.53
N GLU A 228 -28.19 24.35 6.36
CA GLU A 228 -28.58 25.52 5.56
C GLU A 228 -29.47 25.13 4.37
N VAL A 229 -29.75 23.83 4.20
CA VAL A 229 -30.66 23.29 3.18
C VAL A 229 -32.10 23.66 3.52
N ALA A 230 -32.78 24.32 2.58
CA ALA A 230 -34.15 24.80 2.71
C ALA A 230 -35.14 24.02 1.80
N LEU A 231 -34.80 22.77 1.47
CA LEU A 231 -35.65 21.86 0.70
C LEU A 231 -36.84 21.38 1.55
N THR A 232 -37.94 21.03 0.89
CA THR A 232 -39.13 20.52 1.56
C THR A 232 -38.91 19.11 2.11
N ALA A 233 -39.64 18.73 3.16
CA ALA A 233 -39.54 17.39 3.74
C ALA A 233 -39.82 16.26 2.72
N SER A 234 -40.71 16.48 1.76
CA SER A 234 -40.99 15.51 0.69
C SER A 234 -39.80 15.31 -0.24
N GLU A 235 -39.04 16.36 -0.53
CA GLU A 235 -37.83 16.28 -1.37
C GLU A 235 -36.71 15.59 -0.63
N LEU A 236 -36.52 15.91 0.66
CA LEU A 236 -35.51 15.27 1.49
C LEU A 236 -35.82 13.80 1.77
N SER A 237 -37.10 13.43 1.88
CA SER A 237 -37.53 12.05 2.19
C SER A 237 -37.13 11.02 1.13
N GLN A 238 -36.75 11.47 -0.07
CA GLN A 238 -36.32 10.61 -1.16
C GLN A 238 -34.84 10.22 -1.05
N PHE A 239 -34.06 10.95 -0.25
CA PHE A 239 -32.65 10.71 -0.05
C PHE A 239 -32.40 10.06 1.31
N LYS A 240 -31.59 9.00 1.33
CA LYS A 240 -30.97 8.52 2.56
C LYS A 240 -29.62 9.21 2.69
N TYR A 241 -29.59 10.41 3.28
CA TYR A 241 -28.37 11.19 3.44
C TYR A 241 -27.92 11.27 4.91
N GLN A 242 -26.63 11.53 5.12
CA GLN A 242 -26.04 11.85 6.40
C GLN A 242 -25.24 13.15 6.30
N ASP A 243 -24.90 13.75 7.45
CA ASP A 243 -24.03 14.92 7.48
C ASP A 243 -22.60 14.57 7.03
N VAL A 244 -21.83 15.57 6.58
CA VAL A 244 -20.48 15.34 6.00
C VAL A 244 -19.57 14.67 7.03
N PHE A 245 -19.64 15.11 8.29
CA PHE A 245 -18.83 14.58 9.38
C PHE A 245 -19.08 13.09 9.60
N THR A 246 -20.35 12.69 9.62
CA THR A 246 -20.76 11.29 9.84
C THR A 246 -20.35 10.44 8.65
N THR A 247 -20.51 10.96 7.43
CA THR A 247 -20.11 10.29 6.20
C THR A 247 -18.60 10.05 6.13
N ILE A 248 -17.78 11.04 6.51
CA ILE A 248 -16.32 10.87 6.60
C ILE A 248 -15.96 9.81 7.63
N ASN A 249 -16.48 9.89 8.85
CA ASN A 249 -16.16 8.91 9.89
C ASN A 249 -16.62 7.50 9.51
N GLN A 250 -17.77 7.37 8.85
CA GLN A 250 -18.23 6.10 8.30
C GLN A 250 -17.24 5.54 7.26
N PHE A 251 -16.76 6.37 6.33
CA PHE A 251 -15.73 5.97 5.36
C PHE A 251 -14.43 5.53 6.07
N VAL A 252 -14.01 6.29 7.09
CA VAL A 252 -12.80 5.99 7.87
C VAL A 252 -12.94 4.62 8.54
N ASP A 253 -14.03 4.40 9.27
CA ASP A 253 -14.26 3.17 10.03
C ASP A 253 -14.45 1.94 9.12
N GLN A 254 -15.17 2.09 8.01
CA GLN A 254 -15.57 0.97 7.16
C GLN A 254 -14.58 0.64 6.04
N GLN A 255 -13.81 1.61 5.58
CA GLN A 255 -12.89 1.45 4.43
C GLN A 255 -11.43 1.69 4.83
N LEU A 256 -11.15 2.85 5.43
CA LEU A 256 -9.77 3.30 5.66
C LEU A 256 -9.05 2.50 6.74
N VAL A 257 -9.62 2.40 7.95
CA VAL A 257 -9.00 1.69 9.07
C VAL A 257 -8.74 0.22 8.74
N PRO A 258 -9.68 -0.55 8.15
CA PRO A 258 -9.41 -1.93 7.75
C PRO A 258 -8.25 -2.06 6.75
N MET A 259 -8.17 -1.16 5.77
CA MET A 259 -7.08 -1.14 4.79
C MET A 259 -5.75 -0.79 5.45
N LEU A 260 -5.70 0.24 6.30
CA LEU A 260 -4.49 0.66 7.00
C LEU A 260 -3.96 -0.43 7.93
N ASN A 261 -4.84 -1.12 8.64
CA ASN A 261 -4.49 -2.24 9.50
C ASN A 261 -3.83 -3.38 8.69
N LEU A 262 -4.43 -3.76 7.56
CA LEU A 262 -3.86 -4.78 6.67
C LEU A 262 -2.55 -4.33 6.03
N LEU A 263 -2.49 -3.09 5.56
CA LEU A 263 -1.31 -2.46 4.97
C LEU A 263 -0.15 -2.47 5.96
N SER A 264 -0.38 -1.97 7.17
CA SER A 264 0.60 -1.94 8.26
C SER A 264 1.07 -3.36 8.61
N THR A 265 0.15 -4.29 8.86
CA THR A 265 0.48 -5.68 9.20
C THR A 265 1.34 -6.33 8.12
N GLY A 266 0.86 -6.28 6.88
CA GLY A 266 1.51 -6.96 5.78
C GLY A 266 2.84 -6.30 5.41
N LEU A 267 2.96 -4.97 5.52
CA LEU A 267 4.20 -4.28 5.21
C LEU A 267 5.30 -4.66 6.20
N MET A 268 5.00 -4.70 7.50
CA MET A 268 5.95 -5.18 8.50
C MET A 268 6.28 -6.66 8.30
N GLN A 269 5.30 -7.51 7.99
CA GLN A 269 5.55 -8.92 7.73
C GLN A 269 6.41 -9.14 6.50
N TRP A 270 6.11 -8.46 5.39
CA TRP A 270 6.90 -8.48 4.17
C TRP A 270 8.31 -8.00 4.43
N TYR A 271 8.45 -6.87 5.12
CA TYR A 271 9.75 -6.34 5.47
C TYR A 271 10.56 -7.30 6.35
N SER A 272 9.97 -7.87 7.40
CA SER A 272 10.67 -8.75 8.36
C SER A 272 11.08 -10.11 7.76
N THR A 273 10.37 -10.58 6.73
CA THR A 273 10.60 -11.89 6.08
C THR A 273 11.41 -11.79 4.79
N HIS A 274 11.28 -10.71 4.02
CA HIS A 274 11.93 -10.55 2.72
C HIS A 274 13.14 -9.63 2.78
N ILE A 275 13.06 -8.55 3.54
CA ILE A 275 14.14 -7.58 3.64
C ILE A 275 15.05 -7.94 4.80
N LEU A 276 14.52 -7.94 6.03
CA LEU A 276 15.23 -8.22 7.27
C LEU A 276 15.42 -9.72 7.51
N ASN A 277 15.99 -10.40 6.52
CA ASN A 277 16.20 -11.85 6.50
C ASN A 277 17.70 -12.17 6.54
N GLU A 278 18.05 -13.20 7.31
CA GLU A 278 19.41 -13.73 7.42
C GLU A 278 19.96 -14.28 6.09
N ASN A 279 19.11 -14.60 5.12
CA ASN A 279 19.51 -15.03 3.78
C ASN A 279 19.67 -13.86 2.79
N ASN A 280 19.29 -12.63 3.18
CA ASN A 280 19.39 -11.45 2.34
C ASN A 280 20.77 -10.80 2.42
N MET A 281 21.75 -11.40 1.74
CA MET A 281 23.13 -10.91 1.68
C MET A 281 23.23 -9.46 1.16
N ASN A 282 22.23 -8.98 0.41
CA ASN A 282 22.21 -7.61 -0.09
C ASN A 282 22.18 -6.55 1.03
N LEU A 283 21.80 -6.90 2.26
CA LEU A 283 21.89 -5.97 3.38
C LEU A 283 23.34 -5.52 3.68
N LEU A 284 24.35 -6.32 3.34
CA LEU A 284 25.75 -5.90 3.47
C LEU A 284 26.12 -4.76 2.50
N GLY A 285 25.47 -4.68 1.34
CA GLY A 285 25.70 -3.63 0.37
C GLY A 285 24.95 -2.31 0.66
N LEU A 286 24.17 -2.22 1.75
CA LEU A 286 23.39 -1.02 2.07
C LEU A 286 24.27 0.24 2.08
N PRO A 287 23.86 1.31 1.39
CA PRO A 287 24.63 2.55 1.39
C PRO A 287 24.59 3.20 2.79
N HIS A 288 25.67 3.87 3.18
CA HIS A 288 25.82 4.51 4.50
C HIS A 288 25.21 5.92 4.59
N THR A 289 24.26 6.23 3.72
CA THR A 289 23.86 7.59 3.34
C THR A 289 22.35 7.80 3.54
N SER A 290 21.76 8.81 2.89
CA SER A 290 20.36 9.23 3.06
C SER A 290 19.33 8.12 2.81
N SER A 291 18.17 8.21 3.46
CA SER A 291 17.00 7.33 3.31
C SER A 291 16.63 7.06 1.86
N GLN A 292 16.69 8.09 0.99
CA GLN A 292 16.37 7.92 -0.43
C GLN A 292 17.28 6.89 -1.13
N GLN A 293 18.59 6.91 -0.88
CA GLN A 293 19.52 5.97 -1.50
C GLN A 293 19.34 4.54 -0.98
N ILE A 294 18.89 4.40 0.27
CA ILE A 294 18.52 3.10 0.84
C ILE A 294 17.22 2.59 0.20
N ARG A 295 16.22 3.46 -0.02
CA ARG A 295 14.98 3.12 -0.72
C ARG A 295 15.21 2.76 -2.18
N ASP A 296 16.11 3.46 -2.87
CA ASP A 296 16.48 3.11 -4.25
C ASP A 296 17.23 1.76 -4.31
N TYR A 297 17.81 1.34 -3.19
CA TYR A 297 18.57 0.09 -3.07
C TYR A 297 17.69 -1.12 -2.71
N ILE A 298 16.65 -0.91 -1.90
CA ILE A 298 15.67 -1.95 -1.53
C ILE A 298 14.38 -1.73 -2.32
N GLU A 299 14.02 -2.68 -3.17
CA GLU A 299 12.80 -2.61 -3.97
C GLU A 299 11.55 -2.84 -3.11
N PHE A 300 11.02 -1.76 -2.55
CA PHE A 300 9.65 -1.73 -2.01
C PHE A 300 8.63 -1.69 -3.15
N PRO A 301 7.41 -2.24 -2.97
CA PRO A 301 6.28 -1.91 -3.82
C PRO A 301 6.10 -0.38 -3.90
N ASN A 302 5.66 0.15 -5.04
CA ASN A 302 5.60 1.61 -5.24
C ASN A 302 4.30 2.25 -4.73
N SER A 303 3.26 1.45 -4.55
CA SER A 303 1.90 1.88 -4.19
C SER A 303 1.17 0.81 -3.39
N ILE A 304 0.03 1.21 -2.79
CA ILE A 304 -0.81 0.31 -1.99
C ILE A 304 -1.32 -0.87 -2.83
N ASP A 305 -1.74 -0.65 -4.07
CA ASP A 305 -2.26 -1.73 -4.93
C ASP A 305 -1.17 -2.75 -5.28
N GLU A 306 0.05 -2.29 -5.61
CA GLU A 306 1.20 -3.17 -5.91
C GLU A 306 1.61 -3.97 -4.67
N PHE A 307 1.55 -3.33 -3.49
CA PHE A 307 1.78 -4.01 -2.22
C PHE A 307 0.77 -5.13 -2.00
N PHE A 308 -0.54 -4.84 -2.08
CA PHE A 308 -1.58 -5.84 -1.89
C PHE A 308 -1.54 -6.94 -2.95
N GLU A 309 -1.20 -6.63 -4.20
CA GLU A 309 -1.02 -7.62 -5.26
C GLU A 309 0.02 -8.68 -4.88
N LYS A 310 1.09 -8.30 -4.17
CA LYS A 310 2.15 -9.22 -3.72
C LYS A 310 1.76 -10.01 -2.46
N MET A 311 0.87 -9.49 -1.60
CA MET A 311 0.51 -10.13 -0.32
C MET A 311 -0.49 -11.29 -0.47
N ALA A 312 -0.05 -12.42 -1.02
CA ALA A 312 -0.90 -13.61 -1.20
C ALA A 312 -1.44 -14.20 0.12
N ILE A 313 -0.78 -13.93 1.26
CA ILE A 313 -1.28 -14.31 2.60
C ILE A 313 -2.67 -13.72 2.91
N PHE A 314 -3.06 -12.62 2.26
CA PHE A 314 -4.37 -11.99 2.40
C PHE A 314 -5.44 -12.58 1.48
N ASN A 315 -5.13 -13.59 0.67
CA ASN A 315 -6.12 -14.34 -0.08
C ASN A 315 -6.74 -15.43 0.80
N LEU A 316 -7.86 -15.11 1.44
CA LEU A 316 -8.55 -16.03 2.36
C LEU A 316 -9.74 -16.75 1.71
N SER A 317 -9.90 -16.60 0.39
CA SER A 317 -11.05 -17.13 -0.37
C SER A 317 -11.25 -18.64 -0.22
N ARG A 318 -10.17 -19.40 0.01
CA ARG A 318 -10.19 -20.86 0.14
C ARG A 318 -10.48 -21.37 1.56
N TYR A 319 -10.49 -20.49 2.56
CA TYR A 319 -10.65 -20.86 3.98
C TYR A 319 -11.94 -20.36 4.62
N SER A 320 -12.56 -19.38 4.00
CA SER A 320 -13.85 -18.89 4.42
C SER A 320 -14.88 -20.02 4.46
N GLN A 321 -15.43 -20.30 5.63
CA GLN A 321 -16.66 -21.10 5.76
C GLN A 321 -17.91 -20.29 5.34
N SER A 322 -17.75 -19.01 4.98
CA SER A 322 -18.85 -18.18 4.49
C SER A 322 -19.26 -18.63 3.09
N ARG A 323 -20.55 -18.55 2.77
CA ARG A 323 -21.09 -18.90 1.44
C ARG A 323 -20.61 -17.96 0.31
N SER A 324 -19.65 -17.08 0.57
CA SER A 324 -19.15 -16.06 -0.35
C SER A 324 -17.62 -15.96 -0.30
N GLY A 325 -16.91 -16.98 -0.83
CA GLY A 325 -15.44 -16.99 -0.89
C GLY A 325 -14.81 -15.78 -1.60
N GLY A 326 -15.57 -15.03 -2.42
CA GLY A 326 -15.10 -13.77 -3.01
C GLY A 326 -14.97 -12.60 -2.03
N ARG A 327 -15.67 -12.60 -0.89
CA ARG A 327 -15.63 -11.48 0.08
C ARG A 327 -14.37 -11.46 0.94
N ASP A 328 -13.74 -12.62 1.09
CA ASP A 328 -12.60 -12.80 1.98
C ASP A 328 -11.27 -12.79 1.19
N ASN A 329 -11.30 -12.42 -0.09
CA ASN A 329 -10.09 -12.17 -0.86
C ASN A 329 -9.65 -10.70 -0.67
N TYR A 330 -9.00 -10.41 0.45
CA TYR A 330 -8.53 -9.06 0.77
C TYR A 330 -7.40 -8.60 -0.16
N GLN A 331 -6.58 -9.54 -0.65
CA GLN A 331 -5.58 -9.29 -1.70
C GLN A 331 -6.26 -8.64 -2.92
N LEU A 332 -7.30 -9.29 -3.46
CA LEU A 332 -8.05 -8.80 -4.63
C LEU A 332 -8.81 -7.51 -4.31
N LYS A 333 -9.46 -7.44 -3.15
CA LYS A 333 -10.28 -6.29 -2.71
C LYS A 333 -9.50 -4.97 -2.67
N TYR A 334 -8.20 -5.02 -2.37
CA TYR A 334 -7.35 -3.84 -2.23
C TYR A 334 -6.28 -3.69 -3.34
N SER A 335 -6.25 -4.59 -4.32
CA SER A 335 -5.36 -4.45 -5.50
C SER A 335 -6.12 -4.01 -6.75
N VAL A 336 -7.37 -4.48 -6.93
CA VAL A 336 -8.13 -4.25 -8.17
C VAL A 336 -9.56 -3.78 -7.92
N GLU A 337 -10.11 -3.02 -8.86
CA GLU A 337 -11.50 -2.59 -8.84
C GLU A 337 -12.44 -3.79 -8.99
N LEU A 338 -13.46 -3.88 -8.14
CA LEU A 338 -14.41 -4.99 -8.12
C LEU A 338 -15.83 -4.54 -8.51
N ILE A 339 -16.49 -5.33 -9.36
CA ILE A 339 -17.93 -5.22 -9.66
C ILE A 339 -18.58 -6.55 -9.29
N ASN A 340 -19.58 -6.52 -8.40
CA ASN A 340 -20.27 -7.73 -7.90
C ASN A 340 -19.33 -8.81 -7.30
N ASN A 341 -18.21 -8.39 -6.70
CA ASN A 341 -17.10 -9.25 -6.22
C ASN A 341 -16.28 -9.96 -7.31
N GLU A 342 -16.33 -9.48 -8.55
CA GLU A 342 -15.46 -9.92 -9.64
C GLU A 342 -14.57 -8.77 -10.10
N SER A 343 -13.34 -9.08 -10.55
CA SER A 343 -12.41 -8.09 -11.05
C SER A 343 -12.99 -7.36 -12.26
N LEU A 344 -12.92 -6.03 -12.24
CA LEU A 344 -13.16 -5.23 -13.42
C LEU A 344 -12.02 -5.45 -14.41
N ILE A 345 -12.38 -5.90 -15.61
CA ILE A 345 -11.44 -6.11 -16.72
C ILE A 345 -11.56 -4.94 -17.69
N ASP A 346 -10.42 -4.39 -18.08
CA ASP A 346 -10.34 -3.34 -19.07
C ASP A 346 -10.52 -3.87 -20.50
N LYS A 347 -10.44 -2.96 -21.48
CA LYS A 347 -10.60 -3.33 -22.89
C LYS A 347 -9.44 -4.17 -23.46
N TYR A 348 -8.31 -4.25 -22.77
CA TYR A 348 -7.14 -5.05 -23.15
C TYR A 348 -7.13 -6.43 -22.52
N GLY A 349 -8.06 -6.69 -21.60
CA GLY A 349 -8.11 -7.94 -20.85
C GLY A 349 -7.34 -7.87 -19.53
N ASP A 350 -6.84 -6.69 -19.14
CA ASP A 350 -6.09 -6.49 -17.91
C ASP A 350 -7.04 -6.11 -16.76
N GLN A 351 -6.67 -6.48 -15.54
CA GLN A 351 -7.43 -6.09 -14.35
C GLN A 351 -7.22 -4.60 -14.04
N VAL A 352 -8.30 -3.88 -13.79
CA VAL A 352 -8.23 -2.46 -13.44
C VAL A 352 -7.76 -2.32 -12.00
N LYS A 353 -6.58 -1.72 -11.79
CA LYS A 353 -6.00 -1.48 -10.46
C LYS A 353 -6.70 -0.34 -9.72
N ILE A 354 -6.79 -0.44 -8.39
CA ILE A 354 -7.30 0.65 -7.56
C ILE A 354 -6.29 1.79 -7.55
N LYS A 355 -6.76 3.01 -7.76
CA LYS A 355 -5.94 4.22 -7.60
C LYS A 355 -6.17 4.79 -6.21
N TYR A 356 -5.15 4.74 -5.36
CA TYR A 356 -5.24 5.20 -3.97
C TYR A 356 -4.95 6.71 -3.84
N GLY A 357 -4.18 7.30 -4.76
CA GLY A 357 -3.98 8.75 -4.83
C GLY A 357 -3.35 9.27 -3.55
N VAL A 358 -4.03 10.17 -2.85
CA VAL A 358 -3.53 10.77 -1.60
C VAL A 358 -3.22 9.74 -0.51
N PHE A 359 -3.88 8.58 -0.50
CA PHE A 359 -3.60 7.54 0.49
C PHE A 359 -2.26 6.84 0.28
N ASP A 360 -1.70 6.88 -0.94
CA ASP A 360 -0.34 6.36 -1.18
C ASP A 360 0.72 7.15 -0.40
N LEU A 361 0.44 8.39 0.04
CA LEU A 361 1.32 9.11 0.97
C LEU A 361 1.48 8.34 2.29
N ILE A 362 0.40 7.81 2.85
CA ILE A 362 0.48 7.07 4.13
C ILE A 362 1.39 5.85 3.97
N TYR A 363 1.30 5.17 2.83
CA TYR A 363 2.20 4.06 2.50
C TYR A 363 3.67 4.52 2.39
N GLN A 364 3.93 5.62 1.69
CA GLN A 364 5.28 6.18 1.55
C GLN A 364 5.88 6.58 2.90
N GLU A 365 5.08 7.19 3.78
CA GLU A 365 5.49 7.57 5.13
C GLU A 365 5.79 6.35 6.02
N LEU A 366 4.99 5.28 5.92
CA LEU A 366 5.28 4.01 6.61
C LEU A 366 6.59 3.40 6.14
N VAL A 367 6.85 3.39 4.82
CA VAL A 367 8.12 2.90 4.24
C VAL A 367 9.29 3.78 4.68
N GLU A 368 9.10 5.09 4.74
CA GLU A 368 10.11 6.06 5.21
C GLU A 368 10.50 5.80 6.66
N VAL A 369 9.53 5.78 7.57
CA VAL A 369 9.79 5.52 8.99
C VAL A 369 10.41 4.14 9.19
N LEU A 370 9.94 3.11 8.48
CA LEU A 370 10.53 1.78 8.56
C LEU A 370 12.00 1.80 8.11
N THR A 371 12.31 2.48 6.99
CA THR A 371 13.68 2.61 6.46
C THR A 371 14.59 3.34 7.45
N ASP A 372 14.13 4.48 7.95
CA ASP A 372 14.92 5.37 8.80
C ASP A 372 15.27 4.73 10.14
N GLN A 373 14.32 4.01 10.71
CA GLN A 373 14.47 3.42 12.04
C GLN A 373 15.11 2.03 12.01
N SER A 374 15.30 1.43 10.83
CA SER A 374 15.87 0.10 10.70
C SER A 374 17.16 0.06 9.89
N LEU A 375 17.10 0.46 8.62
CA LEU A 375 18.19 0.27 7.67
C LEU A 375 19.33 1.26 7.91
N ILE A 376 19.03 2.48 8.34
CA ILE A 376 20.05 3.47 8.70
C ILE A 376 20.88 2.99 9.91
N PRO A 377 20.28 2.62 11.06
CA PRO A 377 21.01 2.01 12.17
C PRO A 377 21.81 0.77 11.76
N MET A 378 21.23 -0.11 10.93
CA MET A 378 21.93 -1.30 10.43
C MET A 378 23.16 -0.94 9.58
N ALA A 379 23.06 0.05 8.70
CA ALA A 379 24.20 0.52 7.90
C ALA A 379 25.30 1.13 8.78
N GLN A 380 24.95 1.79 9.88
CA GLN A 380 25.91 2.30 10.88
C GLN A 380 26.56 1.17 11.68
N TYR A 381 25.77 0.19 12.13
CA TYR A 381 26.27 -1.02 12.81
C TYR A 381 27.28 -1.75 11.93
N LYS A 382 26.92 -2.01 10.67
CA LYS A 382 27.79 -2.63 9.67
C LYS A 382 29.12 -1.87 9.52
N LYS A 383 29.08 -0.54 9.42
CA LYS A 383 30.28 0.29 9.30
C LYS A 383 31.23 0.10 10.49
N ARG A 384 30.69 0.02 11.71
CA ARG A 384 31.48 -0.23 12.91
C ARG A 384 32.16 -1.61 12.85
N GLN A 385 31.40 -2.65 12.51
CA GLN A 385 31.93 -4.01 12.40
C GLN A 385 33.00 -4.16 11.32
N PHE A 386 32.82 -3.54 10.14
CA PHE A 386 33.85 -3.55 9.10
C PHE A 386 35.14 -2.81 9.52
N ASN A 387 35.04 -1.77 10.35
CA ASN A 387 36.24 -1.16 10.93
C ASN A 387 36.96 -2.10 11.90
N GLU A 388 36.22 -2.86 12.71
CA GLU A 388 36.79 -3.86 13.63
C GLU A 388 37.49 -4.99 12.87
N ILE A 389 36.89 -5.47 11.78
CA ILE A 389 37.50 -6.45 10.86
C ILE A 389 38.80 -5.91 10.28
N ARG A 390 38.79 -4.68 9.75
CA ARG A 390 39.98 -4.02 9.18
C ARG A 390 41.10 -3.86 10.21
N LEU A 391 40.75 -3.62 11.48
CA LEU A 391 41.71 -3.48 12.58
C LEU A 391 42.16 -4.83 13.17
N GLY A 392 41.58 -5.95 12.72
CA GLY A 392 41.91 -7.29 13.23
C GLY A 392 41.44 -7.55 14.67
N ILE A 393 40.44 -6.81 15.15
CA ILE A 393 39.91 -6.91 16.52
C ILE A 393 38.50 -7.50 16.59
N TYR A 394 37.93 -7.88 15.44
CA TYR A 394 36.61 -8.48 15.36
C TYR A 394 36.60 -9.87 16.00
N ASP A 395 35.71 -10.11 16.96
CA ASP A 395 35.68 -11.36 17.75
C ASP A 395 34.77 -12.47 17.17
N GLY A 396 33.90 -12.13 16.20
CA GLY A 396 33.02 -13.08 15.49
C GLY A 396 32.05 -13.89 16.37
N THR A 397 31.99 -13.64 17.68
CA THR A 397 31.26 -14.52 18.60
C THR A 397 29.76 -14.40 18.38
N GLU A 398 29.06 -15.50 18.03
CA GLU A 398 27.60 -15.51 17.93
C GLU A 398 26.98 -15.11 19.29
N ALA A 399 25.95 -14.25 19.27
CA ALA A 399 25.09 -14.15 20.45
C ALA A 399 24.40 -15.51 20.62
N ASN A 400 24.43 -16.09 21.82
CA ASN A 400 23.87 -17.41 22.12
C ASN A 400 22.49 -17.62 21.47
N LYS A 401 22.38 -18.62 20.60
CA LYS A 401 21.17 -18.98 19.83
C LYS A 401 19.98 -19.41 20.70
N ASP A 402 20.22 -19.78 21.95
CA ASP A 402 19.28 -20.63 22.70
C ASP A 402 18.23 -19.91 23.57
N GLN A 403 18.15 -18.57 23.64
CA GLN A 403 17.23 -17.91 24.61
C GLN A 403 16.58 -16.59 24.19
N ILE A 404 16.43 -16.29 22.90
CA ILE A 404 15.72 -15.06 22.50
C ILE A 404 14.50 -15.43 21.65
N ILE A 405 13.33 -15.49 22.30
CA ILE A 405 12.09 -15.15 21.58
C ILE A 405 12.34 -13.72 21.08
N GLU A 406 12.31 -13.49 19.77
CA GLU A 406 12.52 -12.14 19.23
C GLU A 406 11.36 -11.22 19.64
N VAL A 407 11.54 -10.53 20.77
CA VAL A 407 10.51 -9.62 21.33
C VAL A 407 10.70 -8.19 20.83
N SER A 408 11.82 -7.86 20.17
CA SER A 408 12.09 -6.51 19.63
C SER A 408 12.70 -6.54 18.24
N PHE A 409 12.37 -5.50 17.48
CA PHE A 409 12.81 -5.28 16.11
C PHE A 409 14.31 -4.99 16.04
N THR A 410 14.82 -4.18 16.96
CA THR A 410 16.25 -3.86 17.07
C THR A 410 17.08 -5.12 17.24
N ILE A 411 16.70 -6.01 18.16
CA ILE A 411 17.43 -7.27 18.39
C ILE A 411 17.43 -8.14 17.12
N ARG A 412 16.29 -8.26 16.42
CA ARG A 412 16.24 -8.98 15.14
C ARG A 412 17.19 -8.36 14.12
N SER A 413 17.18 -7.04 13.96
CA SER A 413 18.00 -6.33 12.99
C SER A 413 19.51 -6.51 13.24
N GLU A 414 19.94 -6.40 14.50
CA GLU A 414 21.33 -6.62 14.89
C GLU A 414 21.75 -8.07 14.67
N ARG A 415 20.88 -9.04 15.00
CA ARG A 415 21.18 -10.46 14.78
C ARG A 415 21.34 -10.78 13.30
N VAL A 416 20.40 -10.31 12.46
CA VAL A 416 20.48 -10.49 11.00
C VAL A 416 21.79 -9.92 10.46
N MET A 417 22.11 -8.68 10.81
CA MET A 417 23.33 -8.03 10.34
C MET A 417 24.59 -8.75 10.85
N LYS A 418 24.62 -9.14 12.12
CA LYS A 418 25.75 -9.87 12.71
C LYS A 418 25.97 -11.22 12.05
N LYS A 419 24.91 -11.98 11.78
CA LYS A 419 25.00 -13.25 11.05
C LYS A 419 25.54 -13.05 9.64
N LEU A 420 25.01 -12.09 8.89
CA LEU A 420 25.49 -11.80 7.54
C LEU A 420 26.99 -11.44 7.51
N ILE A 421 27.46 -10.67 8.50
CA ILE A 421 28.88 -10.33 8.63
C ILE A 421 29.72 -11.57 8.98
N ASN A 422 29.26 -12.40 9.91
CA ASN A 422 29.91 -13.67 10.25
C ASN A 422 30.00 -14.62 9.06
N ASP A 423 28.96 -14.72 8.25
CA ASP A 423 28.97 -15.56 7.06
C ASP A 423 29.94 -14.99 6.00
N ALA A 424 30.01 -13.66 5.88
CA ALA A 424 30.91 -13.01 4.94
C ALA A 424 32.39 -13.04 5.36
N ILE A 425 32.70 -13.08 6.66
CA ILE A 425 34.10 -13.02 7.13
C ILE A 425 34.93 -14.25 6.71
N VAL A 426 34.28 -15.38 6.43
CA VAL A 426 34.91 -16.57 5.85
C VAL A 426 35.69 -16.23 4.57
N LEU A 427 35.21 -15.25 3.79
CA LEU A 427 35.89 -14.79 2.58
C LEU A 427 37.28 -14.20 2.87
N ALA A 428 37.50 -13.61 4.05
CA ALA A 428 38.80 -13.05 4.42
C ALA A 428 39.87 -14.15 4.62
N ASP A 429 39.46 -15.30 5.16
CA ASP A 429 40.32 -16.49 5.30
C ASP A 429 40.57 -17.17 3.97
N ILE A 430 39.54 -17.29 3.13
CA ILE A 430 39.67 -17.79 1.74
C ILE A 430 40.65 -16.91 0.98
N GLY A 431 40.50 -15.58 1.05
CA GLY A 431 41.39 -14.63 0.39
C GLY A 431 42.84 -14.75 0.86
N ARG A 432 43.08 -14.92 2.17
CA ARG A 432 44.42 -15.18 2.70
C ARG A 432 45.02 -16.47 2.14
N LYS A 433 44.25 -17.56 2.10
CA LYS A 433 44.70 -18.85 1.56
C LYS A 433 45.04 -18.73 0.06
N ASP A 434 44.15 -18.12 -0.72
CA ASP A 434 44.36 -17.90 -2.15
C ASP A 434 45.59 -17.04 -2.41
N ARG A 435 45.81 -15.99 -1.60
CA ARG A 435 46.99 -15.13 -1.68
C ARG A 435 48.27 -15.90 -1.41
N LEU A 436 48.33 -16.68 -0.33
CA LEU A 436 49.48 -17.55 -0.02
C LEU A 436 49.74 -18.59 -1.11
N ALA A 437 48.69 -19.04 -1.79
CA ALA A 437 48.77 -19.97 -2.93
C ALA A 437 49.01 -19.28 -4.28
N LEU A 438 49.11 -17.94 -4.34
CA LEU A 438 49.24 -17.14 -5.58
C LEU A 438 48.09 -17.34 -6.58
N THR A 439 46.89 -17.66 -6.09
CA THR A 439 45.67 -17.92 -6.89
C THR A 439 44.56 -16.89 -6.63
N ASN A 440 44.88 -15.79 -5.94
CA ASN A 440 43.90 -14.79 -5.55
C ASN A 440 43.21 -14.10 -6.73
N ALA A 441 41.94 -13.73 -6.52
CA ALA A 441 41.18 -12.97 -7.50
C ALA A 441 41.70 -11.53 -7.61
N ARG A 442 42.22 -11.17 -8.79
CA ARG A 442 42.80 -9.84 -9.07
C ARG A 442 41.79 -8.79 -9.56
N SER A 443 40.53 -9.17 -9.74
CA SER A 443 39.45 -8.25 -10.11
C SER A 443 38.11 -8.71 -9.54
N LEU A 444 37.16 -7.78 -9.43
CA LEU A 444 35.78 -8.08 -9.04
C LEU A 444 35.15 -9.15 -9.95
N SER A 445 35.39 -9.09 -11.27
CA SER A 445 34.86 -10.07 -12.21
C SER A 445 35.46 -11.47 -11.98
N SER A 446 36.75 -11.57 -11.67
CA SER A 446 37.37 -12.84 -11.32
C SER A 446 36.87 -13.37 -9.98
N PHE A 447 36.64 -12.49 -9.02
CA PHE A 447 36.07 -12.84 -7.72
C PHE A 447 34.64 -13.38 -7.86
N VAL A 448 33.77 -12.69 -8.61
CA VAL A 448 32.39 -13.13 -8.86
C VAL A 448 32.36 -14.46 -9.61
N ARG A 449 33.27 -14.69 -10.56
CA ARG A 449 33.38 -16.01 -11.21
C ARG A 449 33.74 -17.10 -10.20
N ASN A 450 34.67 -16.83 -9.28
CA ASN A 450 35.06 -17.79 -8.26
C ASN A 450 33.95 -18.04 -7.21
N LEU A 451 33.11 -17.04 -6.93
CA LEU A 451 31.90 -17.20 -6.10
C LEU A 451 30.89 -18.17 -6.73
N ASN A 452 30.80 -18.18 -8.07
CA ASN A 452 29.89 -19.06 -8.81
C ASN A 452 30.41 -20.49 -8.99
N ASP A 453 31.71 -20.72 -8.76
CA ASP A 453 32.32 -22.05 -8.79
C ASP A 453 32.17 -22.71 -7.40
N ASP A 454 31.92 -24.02 -7.32
CA ASP A 454 31.80 -24.81 -6.06
C ASP A 454 33.03 -24.73 -5.12
N LYS A 455 34.07 -23.98 -5.51
CA LYS A 455 35.31 -23.79 -4.76
C LYS A 455 35.07 -23.18 -3.38
N TRP A 456 34.02 -22.37 -3.21
CA TRP A 456 33.73 -21.68 -1.96
C TRP A 456 32.40 -22.14 -1.35
N ALA A 457 32.20 -23.46 -1.25
CA ALA A 457 31.01 -24.08 -0.66
C ALA A 457 30.70 -23.61 0.77
N GLU A 458 31.69 -23.06 1.49
CA GLU A 458 31.52 -22.45 2.81
C GLU A 458 30.74 -21.12 2.75
N PHE A 459 30.72 -20.42 1.60
CA PHE A 459 29.95 -19.22 1.32
C PHE A 459 28.64 -19.58 0.58
N ASN A 460 27.69 -20.17 1.30
CA ASN A 460 26.47 -20.77 0.77
C ASN A 460 25.34 -19.75 0.50
N TYR A 461 25.57 -18.80 -0.42
CA TYR A 461 24.57 -17.79 -0.84
C TYR A 461 24.35 -17.81 -2.35
N ASP A 462 23.12 -17.50 -2.77
CA ASP A 462 22.74 -17.39 -4.18
C ASP A 462 23.34 -16.13 -4.82
N VAL A 463 24.52 -16.28 -5.42
CA VAL A 463 25.33 -15.19 -5.97
C VAL A 463 24.60 -14.44 -7.08
N GLU A 464 23.71 -15.10 -7.82
CA GLU A 464 22.93 -14.47 -8.90
C GLU A 464 21.99 -13.38 -8.35
N LYS A 465 21.46 -13.59 -7.14
CA LYS A 465 20.59 -12.63 -6.43
C LYS A 465 21.36 -11.53 -5.69
N ILE A 466 22.67 -11.65 -5.56
CA ILE A 466 23.50 -10.62 -4.92
C ILE A 466 23.72 -9.47 -5.90
N ASN A 467 23.33 -8.26 -5.52
CA ASN A 467 23.48 -7.07 -6.35
C ASN A 467 24.93 -6.58 -6.44
N ARG A 468 25.20 -5.69 -7.40
CA ARG A 468 26.56 -5.20 -7.67
C ARG A 468 27.21 -4.49 -6.48
N PRO A 469 26.53 -3.60 -5.73
CA PRO A 469 27.13 -2.97 -4.55
C PRO A 469 27.55 -3.99 -3.48
N THR A 470 26.73 -4.99 -3.20
CA THR A 470 27.08 -6.06 -2.25
C THR A 470 28.27 -6.87 -2.71
N ARG A 471 28.35 -7.23 -4.00
CA ARG A 471 29.52 -7.93 -4.56
C ARG A 471 30.81 -7.15 -4.35
N LYS A 472 30.78 -5.82 -4.43
CA LYS A 472 31.95 -4.97 -4.12
C LYS A 472 32.36 -5.09 -2.65
N VAL A 473 31.39 -5.06 -1.73
CA VAL A 473 31.64 -5.23 -0.29
C VAL A 473 32.26 -6.60 -0.01
N LEU A 474 31.70 -7.68 -0.57
CA LEU A 474 32.22 -9.04 -0.40
C LEU A 474 33.65 -9.17 -0.95
N TYR A 475 33.95 -8.54 -2.08
CA TYR A 475 35.30 -8.52 -2.65
C TYR A 475 36.28 -7.77 -1.74
N TRP A 476 35.86 -6.66 -1.15
CA TRP A 476 36.66 -5.95 -0.15
C TRP A 476 36.95 -6.82 1.08
N ILE A 477 35.95 -7.55 1.60
CA ILE A 477 36.16 -8.49 2.73
C ILE A 477 37.16 -9.57 2.34
N TYR A 478 37.03 -10.16 1.16
CA TYR A 478 37.98 -11.13 0.62
C TYR A 478 39.43 -10.61 0.61
N GLN A 479 39.63 -9.35 0.21
CA GLN A 479 40.97 -8.73 0.17
C GLN A 479 41.46 -8.23 1.53
N SER A 480 40.58 -8.09 2.52
CA SER A 480 40.84 -7.33 3.76
C SER A 480 42.11 -7.75 4.51
N THR A 481 42.50 -9.03 4.43
CA THR A 481 43.66 -9.60 5.14
C THR A 481 45.00 -9.39 4.44
N PHE A 482 45.00 -9.00 3.15
CA PHE A 482 46.22 -8.80 2.35
C PHE A 482 46.17 -7.52 1.49
N ILE A 483 45.16 -6.67 1.67
CA ILE A 483 44.99 -5.43 0.88
C ILE A 483 46.21 -4.50 0.98
N GLY A 484 46.91 -4.50 2.12
CA GLY A 484 48.15 -3.74 2.31
C GLY A 484 49.38 -4.32 1.59
N GLU A 485 49.25 -5.50 0.99
CA GLU A 485 50.30 -6.19 0.22
C GLU A 485 50.04 -6.14 -1.29
N LEU A 486 48.93 -5.53 -1.72
CA LEU A 486 48.57 -5.37 -3.13
C LEU A 486 49.27 -4.15 -3.73
N ASP A 487 49.68 -4.27 -5.00
CA ASP A 487 50.20 -3.13 -5.76
C ASP A 487 49.11 -2.07 -5.94
N ALA A 488 49.48 -0.80 -6.05
CA ALA A 488 48.53 0.32 -6.16
C ALA A 488 47.53 0.15 -7.33
N ASP A 489 47.93 -0.54 -8.40
CA ASP A 489 47.10 -0.85 -9.57
C ASP A 489 46.12 -2.02 -9.32
N GLU A 490 46.42 -2.90 -8.37
CA GLU A 490 45.55 -4.01 -7.92
C GLU A 490 44.58 -3.59 -6.79
N VAL A 491 44.81 -2.41 -6.18
CA VAL A 491 43.86 -1.75 -5.27
C VAL A 491 42.80 -1.01 -6.10
N THR A 492 41.96 -1.73 -6.84
CA THR A 492 40.93 -1.12 -7.69
C THR A 492 39.52 -1.17 -7.06
N GLU A 493 38.94 0.02 -6.84
CA GLU A 493 37.53 0.33 -6.50
C GLU A 493 36.93 -0.28 -5.21
N ALA A 494 37.56 -0.07 -4.06
CA ALA A 494 37.05 -0.54 -2.76
C ALA A 494 36.44 0.54 -1.82
N ILE A 495 36.14 1.74 -2.34
CA ILE A 495 35.36 2.77 -1.63
C ILE A 495 34.17 3.21 -2.48
#